data_AF-A0A847CM79-F1
#
_entry.id   AF-A0A847CM79-F1
#
_cell.length_a   1.000
_cell.length_b   1.000
_cell.length_c   1.000
_cell.angle_alpha   90.00
_cell.angle_beta   90.00
_cell.angle_gamma   90.00
#
_symmetry.space_group_name_H-M   'P 1'
#
loop_
_entity.id
_entity.type
_entity.pdbx_description
1 polymer ?
#
loop_
_entity_poly.entity_id
_entity_poly.type
_entity_poly.pdbx_seq_one_letter_code
_entity_poly.pdbx_strand_id
1 'polypeptide(L)'
;MCHESEQGESSLIFGYESSLDFAGHAFGVDSDEWRGALAAIDADLSELHDALPDDVVLLVTADHGMVDINIENRFDVVDHPELLDDVVVFAGEARFRHLHTKAGAEIKVAAAWASALGDRAEVRLRENAQDWFGPLDPRVAPRFGDVVVAALGDFGVFHSDQYAIELRMKGFHGSITDVERRIPVLYSN
;
A
#
# COMPACT_ATOMS: atom_id res chain seq x y z
N MET A 1 -24.43 -13.02 -8.80
CA MET A 1 -24.32 -11.64 -9.32
C MET A 1 -25.55 -11.26 -10.14
N CYS A 2 -25.86 -11.93 -11.27
CA CYS A 2 -26.99 -11.53 -12.13
C CYS A 2 -28.35 -11.42 -11.41
N HIS A 3 -28.69 -12.35 -10.51
CA HIS A 3 -29.99 -12.33 -9.82
C HIS A 3 -30.15 -11.23 -8.75
N GLU A 4 -29.04 -10.66 -8.25
CA GLU A 4 -29.11 -9.50 -7.34
C GLU A 4 -29.29 -8.18 -8.10
N SER A 5 -28.87 -8.14 -9.37
CA SER A 5 -28.98 -6.93 -10.19
C SER A 5 -30.44 -6.56 -10.52
N GLU A 6 -31.33 -7.55 -10.47
CA GLU A 6 -32.76 -7.43 -10.83
C GLU A 6 -33.65 -6.96 -9.67
N GLN A 7 -33.10 -6.72 -8.47
CA GLN A 7 -33.87 -6.30 -7.30
C GLN A 7 -33.86 -4.77 -7.11
N GLY A 8 -34.80 -4.08 -7.77
CA GLY A 8 -35.05 -2.64 -7.60
C GLY A 8 -34.96 -1.84 -8.91
N GLU A 9 -35.23 -0.53 -8.86
CA GLU A 9 -35.07 0.36 -10.03
C GLU A 9 -33.59 0.63 -10.38
N SER A 10 -32.68 0.41 -9.42
CA SER A 10 -31.23 0.48 -9.58
C SER A 10 -30.55 -0.39 -8.51
N SER A 11 -29.49 -1.10 -8.88
CA SER A 11 -28.70 -1.94 -7.98
C SER A 11 -27.19 -1.64 -8.11
N LEU A 12 -26.43 -1.87 -7.04
CA LEU A 12 -24.97 -1.82 -7.04
C LEU A 12 -24.46 -3.13 -6.45
N ILE A 13 -23.65 -3.85 -7.22
CA ILE A 13 -23.00 -5.07 -6.77
C ILE A 13 -21.50 -4.82 -6.71
N PHE A 14 -20.87 -5.25 -5.62
CA PHE A 14 -19.45 -5.10 -5.38
C PHE A 14 -18.79 -6.48 -5.30
N GLY A 15 -17.77 -6.70 -6.12
CA GLY A 15 -16.90 -7.88 -6.08
C GLY A 15 -15.48 -7.48 -5.70
N TYR A 16 -14.79 -8.37 -4.99
CA TYR A 16 -13.38 -8.20 -4.62
C TYR A 16 -12.60 -9.45 -4.98
N GLU A 17 -11.44 -9.25 -5.59
CA GLU A 17 -10.50 -10.28 -6.03
C GLU A 17 -9.14 -9.96 -5.40
N SER A 18 -8.48 -10.96 -4.79
CA SER A 18 -7.20 -10.77 -4.07
C SER A 18 -6.03 -11.63 -4.57
N SER A 19 -6.21 -12.46 -5.59
CA SER A 19 -5.18 -13.39 -6.05
C SER A 19 -4.00 -12.68 -6.70
N LEU A 20 -4.24 -11.57 -7.41
CA LEU A 20 -3.16 -10.81 -8.05
C LEU A 20 -2.24 -10.15 -7.02
N ASP A 21 -2.83 -9.57 -5.98
CA ASP A 21 -2.11 -9.01 -4.83
C ASP A 21 -1.29 -10.09 -4.10
N PHE A 22 -1.94 -11.21 -3.77
CA PHE A 22 -1.29 -12.35 -3.13
C PHE A 22 -0.10 -12.86 -3.96
N ALA A 23 -0.27 -13.00 -5.28
CA ALA A 23 0.80 -13.43 -6.17
C ALA A 23 1.94 -12.41 -6.22
N GLY A 24 1.63 -11.11 -6.22
CA GLY A 24 2.61 -10.04 -6.18
C GLY A 24 3.46 -10.09 -4.91
N HIS A 25 2.84 -10.22 -3.75
CA HIS A 25 3.56 -10.37 -2.48
C HIS A 25 4.41 -11.63 -2.43
N ALA A 26 3.88 -12.78 -2.84
CA ALA A 26 4.54 -14.07 -2.69
C ALA A 26 5.66 -14.30 -3.73
N PHE A 27 5.42 -13.92 -4.98
CA PHE A 27 6.26 -14.31 -6.12
C PHE A 27 6.94 -13.15 -6.82
N GLY A 28 6.47 -11.93 -6.60
CA GLY A 28 6.94 -10.70 -7.23
C GLY A 28 6.09 -10.31 -8.43
N VAL A 29 6.11 -9.03 -8.78
CA VAL A 29 5.47 -8.53 -9.99
C VAL A 29 6.11 -9.19 -11.21
N ASP A 30 5.29 -9.49 -12.22
CA ASP A 30 5.72 -10.08 -13.49
C ASP A 30 6.21 -11.54 -13.44
N SER A 31 6.12 -12.21 -12.27
CA SER A 31 6.37 -13.66 -12.16
C SER A 31 5.34 -14.47 -12.95
N ASP A 32 5.64 -15.75 -13.22
CA ASP A 32 4.70 -16.64 -13.90
C ASP A 32 3.39 -16.80 -13.11
N GLU A 33 3.46 -16.84 -11.77
CA GLU A 33 2.31 -16.88 -10.89
C GLU A 33 1.50 -15.58 -10.95
N TRP A 34 2.16 -14.42 -10.97
CA TRP A 34 1.49 -13.12 -11.07
C TRP A 34 0.80 -12.95 -12.43
N ARG A 35 1.50 -13.29 -13.52
CA ARG A 35 0.94 -13.29 -14.88
C ARG A 35 -0.21 -14.28 -15.03
N GLY A 36 -0.11 -15.44 -14.38
CA GLY A 36 -1.17 -16.44 -14.34
C GLY A 36 -2.42 -15.94 -13.63
N ALA A 37 -2.27 -15.30 -12.46
CA ALA A 37 -3.39 -14.67 -11.75
C ALA A 37 -4.04 -13.57 -12.60
N LEU A 38 -3.24 -12.71 -13.24
CA LEU A 38 -3.75 -11.66 -14.11
C LEU A 38 -4.56 -12.22 -15.29
N ALA A 39 -4.05 -13.27 -15.94
CA ALA A 39 -4.74 -13.93 -17.05
C ALA A 39 -6.06 -14.60 -16.63
N ALA A 40 -6.12 -15.15 -15.42
CA ALA A 40 -7.34 -15.72 -14.87
C ALA A 40 -8.39 -14.63 -14.60
N ILE A 41 -7.99 -13.51 -14.00
CA ILE A 41 -8.86 -12.36 -13.75
C ILE A 41 -9.40 -11.78 -15.07
N ASP A 42 -8.55 -11.65 -16.09
CA ASP A 42 -8.95 -11.18 -17.42
C ASP A 42 -10.02 -12.10 -18.06
N ALA A 43 -9.82 -13.41 -17.97
CA ALA A 43 -10.78 -14.40 -18.46
C ALA A 43 -12.12 -14.35 -17.70
N ASP A 44 -12.08 -14.28 -16.36
CA ASP A 44 -13.27 -14.19 -15.51
C ASP A 44 -14.06 -12.89 -15.78
N LEU A 45 -13.36 -11.77 -15.97
CA LEU A 45 -13.99 -10.49 -16.32
C LEU A 45 -14.59 -10.50 -17.72
N SER A 46 -13.95 -11.17 -18.69
CA SER A 46 -14.51 -11.34 -20.04
C SER A 46 -15.78 -12.18 -20.01
N GLU A 47 -15.81 -13.29 -19.26
CA GLU A 47 -17.00 -14.13 -19.12
C GLU A 47 -18.12 -13.38 -18.40
N LEU A 48 -17.78 -12.63 -17.34
CA LEU A 48 -18.74 -11.78 -16.65
C LEU A 48 -19.34 -10.75 -17.61
N HIS A 49 -18.50 -10.01 -18.33
CA HIS A 49 -18.91 -8.99 -19.29
C HIS A 49 -19.91 -9.54 -20.32
N ASP A 50 -19.60 -10.68 -20.93
CA ASP A 50 -20.45 -11.30 -21.96
C ASP A 50 -21.79 -11.82 -21.41
N ALA A 51 -21.88 -12.05 -20.09
CA ALA A 51 -23.08 -12.49 -19.41
C ALA A 51 -23.93 -11.34 -18.84
N LEU A 52 -23.41 -10.10 -18.82
CA LEU A 52 -24.15 -8.94 -18.32
C LEU A 52 -25.15 -8.44 -19.36
N PRO A 53 -26.35 -7.99 -18.93
CA PRO A 53 -27.27 -7.26 -19.80
C PRO A 53 -26.69 -5.93 -20.31
N ASP A 54 -27.13 -5.48 -21.49
CA ASP A 54 -26.72 -4.21 -22.13
C ASP A 54 -27.05 -2.94 -21.30
N ASP A 55 -27.87 -3.05 -20.25
CA ASP A 55 -28.21 -1.95 -19.33
C ASP A 55 -27.37 -1.95 -18.04
N VAL A 56 -26.37 -2.84 -17.94
CA VAL A 56 -25.45 -2.91 -16.80
C VAL A 56 -24.08 -2.33 -17.17
N VAL A 57 -23.57 -1.44 -16.33
CA VAL A 57 -22.20 -0.94 -16.43
C VAL A 57 -21.28 -1.78 -15.55
N LEU A 58 -20.25 -2.39 -16.15
CA LEU A 58 -19.16 -3.02 -15.43
C LEU A 58 -18.05 -2.00 -15.18
N LEU A 59 -17.65 -1.81 -13.92
CA LEU A 59 -16.51 -0.99 -13.52
C LEU A 59 -15.45 -1.85 -12.85
N VAL A 60 -14.22 -1.78 -13.35
CA VAL A 60 -13.06 -2.52 -12.82
C VAL A 60 -11.97 -1.53 -12.41
N THR A 61 -11.50 -1.64 -11.18
CA THR A 61 -10.41 -0.83 -10.61
C THR A 61 -9.67 -1.67 -9.57
N ALA A 62 -8.53 -1.16 -9.12
CA ALA A 62 -7.88 -1.63 -7.89
C ALA A 62 -7.80 -0.51 -6.86
N ASP A 63 -7.20 -0.81 -5.72
CA ASP A 63 -6.89 0.12 -4.63
C ASP A 63 -5.42 0.57 -4.67
N HIS A 64 -4.50 -0.30 -5.10
CA HIS A 64 -3.08 0.01 -5.23
C HIS A 64 -2.37 -0.81 -6.32
N GLY A 65 -1.15 -0.36 -6.65
CA GLY A 65 -0.18 -1.11 -7.44
C GLY A 65 0.75 -1.94 -6.56
N MET A 66 1.89 -2.38 -7.10
CA MET A 66 2.85 -3.24 -6.40
C MET A 66 4.27 -2.95 -6.92
N VAL A 67 5.27 -3.03 -6.05
CA VAL A 67 6.69 -2.87 -6.36
C VAL A 67 7.50 -3.98 -5.70
N ASP A 68 8.41 -4.60 -6.45
CA ASP A 68 9.34 -5.59 -5.89
C ASP A 68 10.50 -4.90 -5.14
N ILE A 69 10.87 -5.44 -3.98
CA ILE A 69 12.00 -4.95 -3.17
C ILE A 69 13.05 -6.05 -3.05
N ASN A 70 14.19 -5.84 -3.71
CA ASN A 70 15.37 -6.69 -3.57
C ASN A 70 16.00 -6.55 -2.18
N ILE A 71 16.76 -7.56 -1.75
CA ILE A 71 17.34 -7.64 -0.40
C ILE A 71 18.24 -6.44 -0.08
N GLU A 72 19.02 -5.96 -1.05
CA GLU A 72 19.93 -4.82 -0.90
C GLU A 72 19.20 -3.48 -0.66
N ASN A 73 17.93 -3.40 -1.05
CA ASN A 73 17.09 -2.21 -0.89
C ASN A 73 16.18 -2.30 0.36
N ARG A 74 16.41 -3.31 1.21
CA ARG A 74 15.74 -3.44 2.52
C ARG A 74 16.61 -2.80 3.59
N PHE A 75 16.15 -1.69 4.13
CA PHE A 75 16.75 -1.06 5.30
C PHE A 75 16.12 -1.63 6.56
N ASP A 76 16.83 -2.46 7.30
CA ASP A 76 16.34 -3.00 8.56
C ASP A 76 16.72 -2.08 9.72
N VAL A 77 15.71 -1.54 10.42
CA VAL A 77 15.93 -0.63 11.54
C VAL A 77 16.61 -1.31 12.74
N VAL A 78 16.59 -2.65 12.81
CA VAL A 78 17.29 -3.41 13.85
C VAL A 78 18.80 -3.17 13.80
N ASP A 79 19.36 -2.92 12.61
CA ASP A 79 20.78 -2.61 12.42
C ASP A 79 21.12 -1.13 12.75
N HIS A 80 20.10 -0.32 13.03
CA HIS A 80 20.17 1.12 13.29
C HIS A 80 19.38 1.51 14.55
N PRO A 81 19.69 0.93 15.72
CA PRO A 81 18.91 1.13 16.94
C PRO A 81 18.81 2.60 17.37
N GLU A 82 19.78 3.44 17.00
CA GLU A 82 19.75 4.89 17.25
C GLU A 82 18.56 5.59 16.58
N LEU A 83 18.00 5.03 15.50
CA LEU A 83 16.80 5.58 14.85
C LEU A 83 15.52 5.32 15.65
N LEU A 84 15.57 4.40 16.62
CA LEU A 84 14.46 4.13 17.54
C LEU A 84 14.53 4.98 18.82
N ASP A 85 15.56 5.81 18.98
CA ASP A 85 15.64 6.75 20.10
C ASP A 85 14.45 7.71 20.08
N ASP A 86 13.74 7.78 21.20
CA ASP A 86 12.51 8.57 21.39
C ASP A 86 11.30 8.13 20.51
N VAL A 87 11.41 7.03 19.78
CA VAL A 87 10.28 6.33 19.16
C VAL A 87 9.62 5.43 20.20
N VAL A 88 8.32 5.60 20.41
CA VAL A 88 7.50 4.83 21.37
C VAL A 88 6.79 3.69 20.66
N VAL A 89 6.32 3.92 19.43
CA VAL A 89 5.71 2.89 18.59
C VAL A 89 6.25 3.02 17.18
N PHE A 90 6.76 1.91 16.65
CA PHE A 90 7.06 1.72 15.24
C PHE A 90 5.89 0.95 14.62
N ALA A 91 5.26 1.49 13.60
CA ALA A 91 4.04 0.95 12.99
C ALA A 91 4.01 1.17 11.47
N GLY A 92 2.92 0.74 10.83
CA GLY A 92 2.76 0.78 9.38
C GLY A 92 3.44 -0.38 8.68
N GLU A 93 3.63 -0.26 7.37
CA GLU A 93 4.18 -1.29 6.49
C GLU A 93 5.53 -0.88 5.92
N ALA A 94 6.28 -1.82 5.33
CA ALA A 94 7.64 -1.56 4.87
C ALA A 94 7.79 -0.37 3.90
N ARG A 95 6.73 -0.09 3.14
CA ARG A 95 6.64 1.03 2.20
C ARG A 95 6.21 2.34 2.87
N PHE A 96 5.52 2.28 4.01
CA PHE A 96 5.01 3.46 4.69
C PHE A 96 4.99 3.27 6.21
N ARG A 97 6.02 3.78 6.90
CA ARG A 97 6.15 3.65 8.36
C ARG A 97 5.56 4.82 9.11
N HIS A 98 4.93 4.50 10.24
CA HIS A 98 4.36 5.42 11.21
C HIS A 98 5.20 5.34 12.47
N LEU A 99 5.85 6.45 12.84
CA LEU A 99 6.65 6.55 14.06
C LEU A 99 5.89 7.42 15.05
N HIS A 100 5.43 6.83 16.14
CA HIS A 100 4.89 7.56 17.28
C HIS A 100 6.02 7.88 18.23
N THR A 101 6.14 9.14 18.63
CA THR A 101 7.32 9.62 19.36
C THR A 101 6.96 10.00 20.79
N LYS A 102 7.99 10.15 21.64
CA LYS A 102 7.80 10.86 22.91
C LYS A 102 7.42 12.32 22.60
N ALA A 103 6.50 12.87 23.38
CA ALA A 103 6.04 14.24 23.20
C ALA A 103 7.23 15.23 23.16
N GLY A 104 7.30 16.03 22.09
CA GLY A 104 8.37 17.01 21.86
C GLY A 104 9.62 16.47 21.15
N ALA A 105 9.66 15.18 20.79
CA ALA A 105 10.77 14.57 20.06
C ALA A 105 10.53 14.47 18.54
N GLU A 106 9.35 14.83 18.04
CA GLU A 106 8.88 14.61 16.67
C GLU A 106 9.87 15.15 15.64
N ILE A 107 10.33 16.41 15.82
CA ILE A 107 11.26 17.09 14.90
C ILE A 107 12.64 16.41 14.91
N LYS A 108 13.12 16.01 16.09
CA LYS A 108 14.42 15.33 16.24
C LYS A 108 14.39 13.97 15.55
N VAL A 109 13.33 13.19 15.76
CA VAL A 109 13.13 11.89 15.14
C VAL A 109 13.03 12.04 13.62
N ALA A 110 12.20 12.98 13.13
CA ALA A 110 12.09 13.25 11.69
C ALA A 110 13.44 13.60 11.05
N ALA A 111 14.25 14.44 11.70
CA ALA A 111 15.57 14.81 11.19
C ALA A 111 16.56 13.63 11.14
N ALA A 112 16.58 12.79 12.19
CA ALA A 112 17.45 11.61 12.23
C ALA A 112 17.08 10.62 11.12
N TRP A 113 15.77 10.35 10.96
CA TRP A 113 15.24 9.47 9.91
C TRP A 113 15.51 10.02 8.51
N ALA A 114 15.24 11.31 8.27
CA ALA A 114 15.52 11.95 6.98
C ALA A 114 17.01 11.87 6.62
N SER A 115 17.90 12.11 7.59
CA SER A 115 19.34 12.03 7.38
C SER A 115 19.82 10.61 7.07
N ALA A 116 19.24 9.59 7.70
CA ALA A 116 19.65 8.19 7.50
C ALA A 116 19.13 7.61 6.18
N LEU A 117 17.92 7.98 5.79
CA LEU A 117 17.29 7.44 4.58
C LEU A 117 17.70 8.19 3.30
N GLY A 118 18.02 9.48 3.43
CA GLY A 118 18.36 10.34 2.31
C GLY A 118 17.23 10.38 1.27
N ASP A 119 17.58 10.38 -0.01
CA ASP A 119 16.62 10.52 -1.12
C ASP A 119 15.78 9.25 -1.37
N ARG A 120 15.99 8.18 -0.59
CA ARG A 120 15.25 6.91 -0.74
C ARG A 120 13.87 6.93 -0.08
N ALA A 121 13.60 7.91 0.79
CA ALA A 121 12.32 8.03 1.46
C ALA A 121 11.97 9.49 1.71
N GLU A 122 10.67 9.78 1.68
CA GLU A 122 10.15 11.07 2.12
C GLU A 122 9.71 10.97 3.58
N VAL A 123 10.42 11.68 4.46
CA VAL A 123 10.15 11.73 5.90
C VAL A 123 9.46 13.05 6.23
N ARG A 124 8.25 12.97 6.80
CA ARG A 124 7.45 14.15 7.15
C ARG A 124 6.89 14.05 8.56
N LEU A 125 6.72 15.21 9.19
CA LEU A 125 5.81 15.32 10.33
C LEU A 125 4.37 15.10 9.85
N ARG A 126 3.53 14.47 10.69
CA ARG A 126 2.11 14.21 10.39
C ARG A 126 1.36 15.42 9.84
N GLU A 127 1.58 16.59 10.46
CA GLU A 127 0.90 17.83 10.11
C GLU A 127 1.22 18.32 8.68
N ASN A 128 2.36 17.88 8.13
CA ASN A 128 2.85 18.24 6.80
C ASN A 128 2.55 17.16 5.74
N ALA A 129 1.74 16.14 6.08
CA ALA A 129 1.39 15.02 5.19
C ALA A 129 -0.11 15.01 4.78
N GLN A 130 -0.78 16.17 4.87
CA GLN A 130 -2.21 16.30 4.54
C GLN A 130 -2.52 16.14 3.06
N ASP A 131 -1.54 16.35 2.18
CA ASP A 131 -1.62 16.02 0.76
C ASP A 131 -1.70 14.51 0.50
N TRP A 132 -1.30 13.67 1.47
CA TRP A 132 -1.43 12.21 1.38
C TRP A 132 -2.69 11.69 2.06
N PHE A 133 -2.96 12.16 3.27
CA PHE A 133 -4.06 11.65 4.10
C PHE A 133 -5.37 12.39 3.89
N GLY A 134 -5.33 13.56 3.24
CA GLY A 134 -6.41 14.53 3.27
C GLY A 134 -6.51 15.25 4.63
N PRO A 135 -7.60 16.00 4.86
CA PRO A 135 -7.84 16.68 6.13
C PRO A 135 -7.87 15.69 7.30
N LEU A 136 -7.00 15.90 8.28
CA LEU A 136 -6.92 15.04 9.47
C LEU A 136 -7.96 15.46 10.51
N ASP A 137 -9.01 14.67 10.67
CA ASP A 137 -9.95 14.83 11.77
C ASP A 137 -9.22 14.56 13.11
N PRO A 138 -9.30 15.47 14.11
CA PRO A 138 -8.62 15.31 15.39
C PRO A 138 -8.93 13.98 16.11
N ARG A 139 -10.09 13.37 15.84
CA ARG A 139 -10.50 12.09 16.43
C ARG A 139 -9.70 10.91 15.89
N VAL A 140 -9.16 11.01 14.67
CA VAL A 140 -8.38 9.94 14.03
C VAL A 140 -6.90 10.29 13.89
N ALA A 141 -6.52 11.56 14.01
CA ALA A 141 -5.13 12.01 13.95
C ALA A 141 -4.14 11.19 14.81
N PRO A 142 -4.49 10.73 16.04
CA PRO A 142 -3.60 9.88 16.84
C PRO A 142 -3.31 8.50 16.24
N ARG A 143 -4.06 8.04 15.22
CA ARG A 143 -3.79 6.78 14.51
C ARG A 143 -2.62 6.90 13.53
N PHE A 144 -2.25 8.12 13.14
CA PHE A 144 -1.11 8.38 12.29
C PHE A 144 0.12 8.62 13.17
N GLY A 145 1.29 8.14 12.74
CA GLY A 145 2.55 8.42 13.41
C GLY A 145 2.79 9.92 13.47
N ASP A 146 3.48 10.40 14.51
CA ASP A 146 3.86 11.82 14.59
C ASP A 146 4.89 12.17 13.50
N VAL A 147 5.70 11.19 13.12
CA VAL A 147 6.54 11.17 11.92
C VAL A 147 6.09 10.03 11.02
N VAL A 148 5.98 10.30 9.72
CA VAL A 148 5.68 9.32 8.69
C VAL A 148 6.84 9.21 7.71
N VAL A 149 7.10 8.00 7.23
CA VAL A 149 8.23 7.66 6.35
C VAL A 149 7.68 6.92 5.14
N ALA A 150 7.64 7.60 3.99
CA ALA A 150 7.19 7.03 2.73
C ALA A 150 8.38 6.59 1.88
N ALA A 151 8.57 5.29 1.68
CA ALA A 151 9.68 4.77 0.88
C ALA A 151 9.47 5.07 -0.62
N LEU A 152 10.53 5.43 -1.34
CA LEU A 152 10.47 5.77 -2.77
C LEU A 152 11.11 4.67 -3.62
N GLY A 153 10.81 4.64 -4.92
CA GLY A 153 11.37 3.63 -5.83
C GLY A 153 11.12 2.22 -5.34
N ASP A 154 12.16 1.38 -5.32
CA ASP A 154 12.19 -0.02 -4.90
C ASP A 154 12.75 -0.21 -3.47
N PHE A 155 12.66 0.83 -2.62
CA PHE A 155 13.18 0.83 -1.25
C PHE A 155 12.15 0.38 -0.19
N GLY A 156 12.58 -0.17 0.95
CA GLY A 156 11.68 -0.39 2.08
C GLY A 156 12.38 -0.30 3.42
N VAL A 157 11.63 0.14 4.44
CA VAL A 157 12.09 0.21 5.83
C VAL A 157 11.49 -0.97 6.58
N PHE A 158 12.30 -1.90 7.05
CA PHE A 158 11.90 -3.14 7.72
C PHE A 158 12.21 -3.08 9.21
N HIS A 159 11.59 -3.98 9.96
CA HIS A 159 11.98 -4.30 11.33
C HIS A 159 11.85 -5.82 11.49
N SER A 160 12.97 -6.54 11.33
CA SER A 160 12.99 -8.01 11.25
C SER A 160 12.39 -8.71 12.47
N ASP A 161 12.59 -8.16 13.67
CA ASP A 161 12.04 -8.75 14.90
C ASP A 161 10.51 -8.59 15.02
N GLN A 162 9.94 -7.45 14.60
CA GLN A 162 8.51 -7.14 14.80
C GLN A 162 7.65 -7.59 13.60
N TYR A 163 8.19 -7.51 12.39
CA TYR A 163 7.47 -7.78 11.14
C TYR A 163 8.18 -8.84 10.29
N ALA A 164 8.62 -9.93 10.91
CA ALA A 164 9.34 -11.02 10.23
C ALA A 164 8.61 -11.60 9.00
N ILE A 165 7.29 -11.42 8.90
CA ILE A 165 6.51 -11.83 7.72
C ILE A 165 6.87 -11.04 6.46
N GLU A 166 7.16 -9.75 6.60
CA GLU A 166 7.55 -8.88 5.47
C GLU A 166 8.85 -9.39 4.83
N LEU A 167 9.76 -9.98 5.62
CA LEU A 167 11.01 -10.52 5.08
C LEU A 167 10.82 -11.70 4.11
N ARG A 168 9.65 -12.34 4.15
CA ARG A 168 9.31 -13.48 3.27
C ARG A 168 8.63 -13.05 1.97
N MET A 169 8.28 -11.78 1.85
CA MET A 169 7.60 -11.22 0.67
C MET A 169 8.62 -10.70 -0.35
N LYS A 170 8.19 -10.58 -1.60
CA LYS A 170 8.94 -9.99 -2.72
C LYS A 170 8.35 -8.65 -3.15
N GLY A 171 7.05 -8.63 -3.45
CA GLY A 171 6.28 -7.43 -3.76
C GLY A 171 5.78 -6.72 -2.51
N PHE A 172 5.71 -5.39 -2.57
CA PHE A 172 5.15 -4.51 -1.55
C PHE A 172 4.42 -3.32 -2.17
N HIS A 173 3.54 -2.69 -1.40
CA HIS A 173 2.82 -1.48 -1.78
C HIS A 173 2.56 -0.60 -0.55
N GLY A 174 1.86 0.52 -0.73
CA GLY A 174 1.43 1.40 0.36
C GLY A 174 2.13 2.76 0.44
N SER A 175 3.19 2.98 -0.34
CA SER A 175 3.88 4.27 -0.37
C SER A 175 3.26 5.28 -1.33
N ILE A 176 3.97 6.39 -1.54
CA ILE A 176 3.51 7.56 -2.28
C ILE A 176 3.82 7.53 -3.78
N THR A 177 4.42 6.45 -4.27
CA THR A 177 4.95 6.41 -5.63
C THR A 177 3.84 6.28 -6.68
N ASP A 178 4.13 6.76 -7.88
CA ASP A 178 3.22 6.63 -9.02
C ASP A 178 2.91 5.17 -9.35
N VAL A 179 3.86 4.24 -9.19
CA VAL A 179 3.67 2.81 -9.45
C VAL A 179 2.64 2.21 -8.49
N GLU A 180 2.61 2.69 -7.24
CA GLU A 180 1.67 2.21 -6.23
C GLU A 180 0.30 2.90 -6.30
N ARG A 181 0.23 4.12 -6.86
CA ARG A 181 -1.00 4.96 -6.80
C ARG A 181 -1.72 5.18 -8.13
N ARG A 182 -1.07 5.00 -9.27
CA ARG A 182 -1.70 5.23 -10.59
C ARG A 182 -2.51 4.01 -11.02
N ILE A 183 -3.72 3.93 -10.48
CA ILE A 183 -4.62 2.82 -10.71
C ILE A 183 -5.54 3.09 -11.90
N PRO A 184 -5.67 2.14 -12.85
CA PRO A 184 -6.64 2.26 -13.93
C PRO A 184 -8.08 2.09 -13.40
N VAL A 185 -8.99 2.90 -13.94
CA VAL A 185 -10.43 2.66 -13.86
C VAL A 185 -10.90 2.30 -15.26
N LEU A 186 -11.33 1.06 -15.44
CA LEU A 186 -11.90 0.56 -16.67
C LEU A 186 -13.41 0.48 -16.52
N TYR A 187 -14.15 0.81 -17.58
CA TYR A 187 -15.59 0.64 -17.59
C TYR A 187 -16.08 0.19 -18.96
N SER A 188 -17.15 -0.60 -18.97
CA SER A 188 -17.86 -1.00 -20.19
C SER A 188 -19.36 -1.05 -19.93
N ASN A 189 -20.12 -1.05 -21.03
CA ASN A 189 -21.57 -1.00 -21.10
C ASN A 189 -22.05 -1.79 -22.33
#